data_AF-B4WLV2-F1
#
_entry.id   AF-B4WLV2-F1
#
_cell.length_a   1.000
_cell.length_b   1.000
_cell.length_c   1.000
_cell.angle_alpha   90.00
_cell.angle_beta   90.00
_cell.angle_gamma   90.00
#
_symmetry.space_group_name_H-M   'P 1'
#
loop_
_entity.id
_entity.type
_entity.pdbx_description
1 polymer ?
#
loop_
_entity_poly.entity_id
_entity_poly.type
_entity_poly.pdbx_seq_one_letter_code
_entity_poly.pdbx_strand_id
1 'polypeptide(L)' 'MYLPEEVHTWYDKPPDTVTPEEEKLVLQDFEHKLSAYDEILFFVRLETFHPFYERVLRKTALAGKVQLFDDISCIE' A
#
# COMPACT_ATOMS: atom_id res chain seq x y z
N MET A 1 2.66 5.18 -17.24
CA MET A 1 3.87 6.03 -17.36
C MET A 1 3.66 7.19 -16.41
N TYR A 2 4.42 7.26 -15.32
CA TYR A 2 4.29 8.32 -14.31
C TYR A 2 5.21 9.47 -14.71
N LEU A 3 4.66 10.69 -14.80
CA LEU A 3 5.45 11.89 -15.13
C LEU A 3 5.97 12.54 -13.84
N PRO A 4 7.21 13.05 -13.81
CA PRO A 4 7.83 13.65 -12.63
C PRO A 4 7.13 14.94 -12.14
N GLU A 5 6.20 15.49 -12.91
CA GLU A 5 5.47 16.73 -12.61
C GLU A 5 4.10 16.49 -11.95
N GLU A 6 3.69 15.22 -11.78
CA GLU A 6 2.44 14.86 -11.12
C GLU A 6 2.59 15.02 -9.60
N VAL A 7 2.28 16.23 -9.09
CA VAL A 7 2.22 16.51 -7.64
C VAL A 7 1.02 15.78 -7.06
N HIS A 8 1.28 14.57 -6.62
CA HIS A 8 0.33 13.77 -5.88
C HIS A 8 0.33 14.23 -4.43
N THR A 9 -0.74 14.93 -4.02
CA THR A 9 -0.97 15.40 -2.64
C THR A 9 -0.86 14.31 -1.57
N TRP A 10 -0.94 13.03 -1.95
CA TRP A 10 -0.77 11.89 -1.06
C TRP A 10 0.70 11.54 -0.75
N TYR A 11 1.66 11.94 -1.61
CA TYR A 11 3.09 11.68 -1.40
C TYR A 11 3.73 12.65 -0.41
N ASP A 12 3.25 13.89 -0.35
CA ASP A 12 3.75 14.92 0.57
C ASP A 12 3.14 14.82 1.98
N LYS A 13 2.06 14.05 2.15
CA LYS A 13 1.41 13.90 3.44
C LYS A 13 2.07 12.77 4.24
N PRO A 14 2.69 13.06 5.39
CA PRO A 14 3.31 12.02 6.20
C PRO A 14 2.24 11.04 6.68
N PRO A 15 2.52 9.72 6.64
CA PRO A 15 1.57 8.68 7.01
C PRO A 15 1.09 8.75 8.47
N ASP A 16 1.78 9.52 9.33
CA ASP A 16 1.38 9.85 10.70
C ASP A 16 0.21 10.83 10.81
N THR A 17 -0.11 11.56 9.72
CA THR A 17 -1.20 12.55 9.72
C THR A 17 -2.49 12.04 9.07
N VAL A 18 -2.52 10.75 8.73
CA VAL A 18 -3.70 10.10 8.14
C VAL A 18 -4.75 9.88 9.22
N THR A 19 -5.92 10.48 9.07
CA THR A 19 -7.04 10.29 10.00
C THR A 19 -7.74 8.93 9.75
N PRO A 20 -8.54 8.42 10.70
CA PRO A 20 -9.29 7.19 10.51
C PRO A 20 -10.23 7.20 9.29
N GLU A 21 -10.79 8.37 8.96
CA GLU A 21 -11.67 8.55 7.79
C GLU A 21 -10.88 8.43 6.48
N GLU A 22 -9.69 9.03 6.44
CA GLU A 22 -8.78 8.92 5.31
C GLU A 22 -8.25 7.48 5.14
N GLU A 23 -7.96 6.79 6.25
CA GLU A 23 -7.58 5.37 6.23
C GLU A 23 -8.66 4.52 5.55
N LYS A 24 -9.95 4.82 5.80
CA LYS A 24 -11.06 4.10 5.15
C LYS A 24 -11.11 4.36 3.64
N LEU A 25 -10.85 5.59 3.20
CA LEU A 25 -10.80 5.92 1.78
C LEU A 25 -9.63 5.20 1.10
N VAL A 26 -8.46 5.16 1.75
CA VAL A 26 -7.28 4.42 1.27
C VAL A 26 -7.58 2.92 1.16
N LEU A 27 -8.24 2.33 2.16
CA LEU A 27 -8.65 0.92 2.12
C LEU A 27 -9.61 0.62 0.97
N GLN A 28 -10.62 1.47 0.77
CA GLN A 28 -11.58 1.28 -0.34
C GLN A 28 -10.92 1.41 -1.71
N ASP A 29 -10.04 2.39 -1.88
CA ASP A 29 -9.30 2.57 -3.14
C ASP A 29 -8.32 1.42 -3.40
N PHE A 30 -7.62 0.97 -2.36
CA PHE A 30 -6.75 -0.21 -2.39
C PHE A 30 -7.51 -1.46 -2.83
N GLU A 31 -8.65 -1.74 -2.18
CA GLU A 31 -9.48 -2.89 -2.51
C GLU A 31 -10.02 -2.79 -3.93
N HIS A 32 -10.55 -1.64 -4.32
CA HIS A 32 -11.12 -1.46 -5.64
C HIS A 32 -10.09 -1.68 -6.74
N LYS A 33 -8.92 -1.06 -6.63
CA LYS A 33 -7.84 -1.15 -7.62
C LYS A 33 -7.22 -2.55 -7.71
N LEU A 34 -7.12 -3.24 -6.58
CA LEU A 34 -6.40 -4.51 -6.51
C LEU A 34 -7.30 -5.75 -6.51
N SER A 35 -8.62 -5.57 -6.40
CA SER A 35 -9.59 -6.67 -6.40
C SER A 35 -9.54 -7.56 -7.65
N ALA A 36 -9.13 -6.99 -8.79
CA ALA A 36 -9.05 -7.68 -10.06
C ALA A 36 -7.88 -8.68 -10.14
N TYR A 37 -6.93 -8.61 -9.21
CA TYR A 37 -5.77 -9.48 -9.18
C TYR A 37 -6.01 -10.68 -8.25
N ASP A 38 -5.51 -11.83 -8.66
CA ASP A 38 -5.55 -13.06 -7.87
C ASP A 38 -4.44 -13.08 -6.81
N GLU A 39 -3.28 -12.50 -7.13
CA GLU A 39 -2.12 -12.37 -6.26
C GLU A 39 -1.56 -10.95 -6.32
N ILE A 40 -1.16 -10.42 -5.16
CA ILE A 40 -0.68 -9.05 -5.02
C ILE A 40 0.64 -9.09 -4.24
N LEU A 41 1.74 -8.77 -4.91
CA LEU A 41 3.08 -8.81 -4.32
C LEU A 41 3.55 -7.37 -4.02
N PHE A 42 3.87 -7.09 -2.76
CA PHE A 42 4.42 -5.80 -2.33
C PHE A 42 5.86 -5.95 -1.87
N PHE A 43 6.76 -5.25 -2.57
CA PHE A 43 8.13 -5.08 -2.10
C PHE A 43 8.17 -4.06 -0.97
N VAL A 44 8.68 -4.46 0.19
CA VAL A 44 8.78 -3.60 1.37
C VAL A 44 10.21 -3.49 1.86
N ARG A 45 10.71 -2.26 1.98
CA ARG A 45 11.96 -2.00 2.70
C ARG A 45 11.64 -1.79 4.17
N LEU A 46 11.88 -2.82 4.99
CA LEU A 46 11.54 -2.86 6.42
C LEU A 46 12.04 -1.61 7.18
N GLU A 47 13.22 -1.09 6.83
CA GLU A 47 13.82 0.11 7.43
C GLU A 47 12.98 1.38 7.27
N THR A 48 12.21 1.47 6.19
CA THR A 48 11.37 2.63 5.85
C THR A 48 9.88 2.33 5.91
N PHE A 49 9.51 1.10 6.30
CA PHE A 49 8.14 0.65 6.22
C PHE A 49 7.33 1.20 7.38
N HIS A 50 6.46 2.18 7.09
CA HIS A 50 5.66 2.83 8.11
C HIS A 50 4.57 1.88 8.66
N PRO A 51 4.33 1.86 10.00
CA PRO A 51 3.29 1.03 10.60
C PRO A 51 1.88 1.26 10.04
N PHE A 52 1.63 2.43 9.45
CA PHE A 52 0.36 2.73 8.76
C PHE A 52 0.09 1.75 7.62
N TYR A 53 1.09 1.47 6.77
CA TYR A 53 0.92 0.56 5.64
C TYR A 53 0.65 -0.87 6.13
N GLU A 54 1.32 -1.29 7.20
CA GLU A 54 1.02 -2.59 7.83
C GLU A 54 -0.44 -2.68 8.29
N ARG A 55 -0.98 -1.61 8.90
CA ARG A 55 -2.39 -1.57 9.31
C ARG A 55 -3.33 -1.70 8.12
N VAL A 56 -3.05 -0.99 7.02
CA VAL A 56 -3.87 -1.05 5.80
C VAL A 56 -3.86 -2.46 5.20
N LEU A 57 -2.67 -3.07 5.06
CA LEU A 57 -2.52 -4.42 4.50
C LEU A 57 -3.14 -5.51 5.38
N ARG A 58 -3.24 -5.30 6.69
CA ARG A 58 -3.93 -6.23 7.60
C ARG A 58 -5.44 -6.06 7.61
N LYS A 59 -5.95 -4.84 7.38
CA LYS A 59 -7.39 -4.52 7.45
C LYS A 59 -8.13 -4.74 6.13
N THR A 60 -7.42 -4.78 5.01
CA THR A 60 -8.04 -5.02 3.71
C THR A 60 -8.63 -6.42 3.60
N ALA A 61 -9.77 -6.55 2.94
CA ALA A 61 -10.37 -7.82 2.56
C ALA A 61 -9.48 -8.66 1.63
N LEU A 62 -8.49 -8.03 0.99
CA LEU A 62 -7.52 -8.69 0.11
C LEU A 62 -6.30 -9.24 0.86
N ALA A 63 -6.25 -9.18 2.20
CA ALA A 63 -5.10 -9.60 3.00
C ALA A 63 -4.66 -11.05 2.71
N GLY A 64 -5.59 -11.94 2.32
CA GLY A 64 -5.28 -13.31 1.93
C GLY A 64 -4.61 -13.47 0.56
N LYS A 65 -4.64 -12.42 -0.28
CA LYS A 65 -4.00 -12.37 -1.61
C LYS A 65 -2.72 -11.53 -1.62
N VAL A 66 -2.51 -10.75 -0.57
CA VAL A 66 -1.37 -9.85 -0.42
C VAL A 66 -0.20 -10.63 0.18
N GLN A 67 0.94 -10.61 -0.52
CA GLN A 67 2.21 -11.09 0.00
C GLN A 67 3.20 -9.93 0.07
N LEU A 68 3.91 -9.87 1.18
CA LEU A 68 4.98 -8.90 1.40
C LEU A 68 6.32 -9.62 1.25
N PHE A 69 7.24 -9.00 0.53
CA PHE A 69 8.61 -9.48 0.42
C PHE A 69 9.58 -8.31 0.56
N ASP A 70 10.68 -8.54 1.25
CA ASP A 70 11.71 -7.54 1.56
C ASP A 70 13.03 -7.79 0.84
N ASP A 71 13.14 -8.94 0.16
CA ASP A 71 14.27 -9.31 -0.69
C ASP A 71 13.80 -9.45 -2.14
N ILE A 72 14.39 -8.67 -3.05
CA ILE A 72 14.09 -8.71 -4.49
C ILE A 72 14.51 -10.04 -5.11
N SER A 73 15.48 -10.74 -4.53
CA SER A 73 15.93 -12.06 -4.99
C SER A 73 14.87 -13.15 -4.74
N CYS A 74 13.80 -12.84 -4.00
CA CYS A 74 12.66 -13.75 -3.80
C CYS A 74 11.60 -13.64 -4.91
N ILE A 75 11.76 -12.76 -5.90
CA ILE A 75 10.90 -12.73 -7.09
C ILE A 75 11.61 -13.52 -8.20
N GLU A 76 11.12 -14.72 -8.49
CA GLU A 76 11.53 -15.54 -9.65
C GLU A 76 10.77 -15.17 -10.93
#